data_AF-A0A952RHA5-F1
#
_entry.id   AF-A0A952RHA5-F1
#
_cell.length_a   1.000
_cell.length_b   1.000
_cell.length_c   1.000
_cell.angle_alpha   90.00
_cell.angle_beta   90.00
_cell.angle_gamma   90.00
#
_symmetry.space_group_name_H-M   'P 1'
#
loop_
_entity.id
_entity.type
_entity.pdbx_description
1 polymer ?
#
loop_
_entity_poly.entity_id
_entity_poly.type
_entity_poly.pdbx_seq_one_letter_code
_entity_poly.pdbx_strand_id
1 'polypeptide(L)'
;MAKVDPQELCERLFRTFLGPLVVGGAMVPEKPFGGKNALLIGDGRQPVLDPDLLSRCGLARVRIARKLAPVDTFDPAPTGAEWALAAVLHDLVQATHPGFDAAFRRNGPKRLLEVAQLTLDRIAPPENVGETLSRHTWFARMFELARTDTDLRWWTGSQRFLGTEPPTRLTAWPELRRVTQTKTPRPLMDLPTSGAAVDVQRFGAVVESLLTKTPLTDLATVDRAAPAFQWTHATLSLAATRGGRTMVTRALALLPQRQVDAALGRATKRLFLSKAVRALFVAVDLLRDRALAAASQQLGKDDPEPLVLGPDQNDAAFALGAGALVASHWIAQTGGGFSENERRTILQVLAPAASSTAAREVQQLLT
;
A
#
# COMPACT_ATOMS: atom_id res chain seq x y z
N MET A 1 -30.77 -5.86 -22.41
CA MET A 1 -29.78 -6.47 -21.49
C MET A 1 -30.46 -6.69 -20.15
N ALA A 2 -30.43 -7.90 -19.60
CA ALA A 2 -30.96 -8.16 -18.27
C ALA A 2 -30.27 -7.23 -17.24
N LYS A 3 -31.04 -6.70 -16.29
CA LYS A 3 -30.51 -5.88 -15.20
C LYS A 3 -29.66 -6.79 -14.32
N VAL A 4 -28.35 -6.52 -14.24
CA VAL A 4 -27.44 -7.29 -13.39
C VAL A 4 -27.83 -7.05 -11.93
N ASP A 5 -28.01 -8.13 -11.17
CA ASP A 5 -28.35 -8.05 -9.75
C ASP A 5 -27.13 -7.58 -8.94
N PRO A 6 -27.24 -6.48 -8.16
CA PRO A 6 -26.15 -6.03 -7.29
C PRO A 6 -25.71 -7.07 -6.26
N GLN A 7 -26.62 -7.95 -5.82
CA GLN A 7 -26.31 -9.03 -4.88
C GLN A 7 -25.39 -10.07 -5.53
N GLU A 8 -25.72 -10.54 -6.73
CA GLU A 8 -24.86 -11.48 -7.48
C GLU A 8 -23.47 -10.89 -7.75
N LEU A 9 -23.39 -9.58 -8.02
CA LEU A 9 -22.12 -8.88 -8.21
C LEU A 9 -21.26 -8.90 -6.95
N CYS A 10 -21.84 -8.57 -5.79
CA CYS A 10 -21.09 -8.55 -4.53
C CYS A 10 -20.61 -9.95 -4.13
N GLU A 11 -21.45 -10.98 -4.33
CA GLU A 11 -21.10 -12.38 -4.05
C GLU A 11 -19.97 -12.87 -4.93
N ARG A 12 -20.05 -12.59 -6.23
CA ARG A 12 -18.99 -12.92 -7.18
C ARG A 12 -17.67 -12.23 -6.83
N LEU A 13 -17.70 -10.92 -6.59
CA LEU A 13 -16.51 -10.14 -6.26
C LEU A 13 -15.87 -10.63 -4.96
N PHE A 14 -16.69 -10.92 -3.95
CA PHE A 14 -16.22 -11.41 -2.66
C PHE A 14 -15.56 -12.77 -2.77
N ARG A 15 -16.26 -13.75 -3.36
CA ARG A 15 -15.80 -15.14 -3.43
C ARG A 15 -14.55 -15.31 -4.27
N THR A 16 -14.48 -14.61 -5.41
CA THR A 16 -13.42 -14.85 -6.40
C THR A 16 -12.21 -13.96 -6.23
N PHE A 17 -12.36 -12.83 -5.52
CA PHE A 17 -11.33 -11.80 -5.47
C PHE A 17 -11.11 -11.21 -4.07
N LEU A 18 -12.08 -10.46 -3.50
CA LEU A 18 -11.86 -9.69 -2.27
C LEU A 18 -11.63 -10.58 -1.05
N GLY A 19 -12.41 -11.65 -0.88
CA GLY A 19 -12.24 -12.59 0.22
C GLY A 19 -10.87 -13.27 0.19
N PRO A 20 -10.49 -13.91 -0.94
CA PRO A 20 -9.15 -14.45 -1.14
C PRO A 20 -8.03 -13.42 -0.94
N LEU A 21 -8.19 -12.17 -1.40
CA LEU A 21 -7.20 -11.09 -1.17
C LEU A 21 -6.94 -10.89 0.33
N VAL A 22 -8.00 -10.83 1.15
CA VAL A 22 -7.87 -10.62 2.59
C VAL A 22 -7.22 -11.82 3.28
N VAL A 23 -7.67 -13.03 2.97
CA VAL A 23 -7.17 -14.24 3.66
C VAL A 23 -5.86 -14.78 3.07
N GLY A 24 -5.43 -14.30 1.89
CA GLY A 24 -4.25 -14.78 1.16
C GLY A 24 -4.50 -16.07 0.40
N GLY A 25 -5.71 -16.22 -0.13
CA GLY A 25 -6.11 -17.36 -0.94
C GLY A 25 -5.85 -17.16 -2.43
N ALA A 26 -6.06 -18.24 -3.19
CA ALA A 26 -6.07 -18.17 -4.65
C ALA A 26 -7.24 -17.32 -5.14
N MET A 27 -6.96 -16.40 -6.05
CA MET A 27 -7.97 -15.56 -6.71
C MET A 27 -8.25 -16.09 -8.11
N VAL A 28 -9.50 -15.95 -8.53
CA VAL A 28 -9.94 -16.31 -9.89
C VAL A 28 -10.68 -15.11 -10.48
N PRO A 29 -9.95 -14.04 -10.89
CA PRO A 29 -10.59 -12.86 -11.46
C PRO A 29 -11.46 -13.25 -12.66
N GLU A 30 -12.72 -12.82 -12.64
CA GLU A 30 -13.69 -13.09 -13.70
C GLU A 30 -13.89 -11.87 -14.61
N LYS A 31 -14.93 -11.85 -15.44
CA LYS A 31 -15.20 -10.71 -16.34
C LYS A 31 -15.14 -9.38 -15.58
N PRO A 32 -14.51 -8.33 -16.16
CA PRO A 32 -14.45 -7.02 -15.54
C PRO A 32 -15.82 -6.50 -15.11
N PHE A 33 -15.87 -5.84 -13.97
CA PHE A 33 -17.11 -5.30 -13.41
C PHE A 33 -17.52 -4.02 -14.15
N GLY A 34 -16.59 -3.11 -14.35
CA GLY A 34 -16.83 -1.76 -14.87
C GLY A 34 -17.49 -0.84 -13.85
N GLY A 35 -17.36 0.47 -14.07
CA GLY A 35 -17.68 1.48 -13.07
C GLY A 35 -19.16 1.55 -12.66
N LYS A 36 -20.09 1.32 -13.60
CA LYS A 36 -21.52 1.30 -13.27
C LYS A 36 -21.85 0.18 -12.27
N ASN A 37 -21.32 -1.02 -12.50
CA ASN A 37 -21.58 -2.17 -11.64
C ASN A 37 -20.84 -2.04 -10.30
N ALA A 38 -19.61 -1.51 -10.31
CA ALA A 38 -18.84 -1.24 -9.10
C ALA A 38 -19.60 -0.32 -8.12
N LEU A 39 -20.19 0.76 -8.64
CA LEU A 39 -20.94 1.72 -7.83
C LEU A 39 -22.37 1.26 -7.49
N LEU A 40 -22.90 0.29 -8.23
CA LEU A 40 -24.26 -0.21 -8.04
C LEU A 40 -24.39 -1.14 -6.82
N ILE A 41 -23.31 -1.78 -6.37
CA ILE A 41 -23.35 -2.68 -5.19
C ILE A 41 -23.88 -1.93 -3.97
N GLY A 42 -23.30 -0.77 -3.65
CA GLY A 42 -23.75 0.10 -2.56
C GLY A 42 -23.53 -0.47 -1.15
N ASP A 43 -24.05 0.23 -0.15
CA ASP A 43 -23.97 -0.14 1.26
C ASP A 43 -24.96 -1.25 1.65
N GLY A 44 -24.71 -1.89 2.80
CA GLY A 44 -25.61 -2.88 3.40
C GLY A 44 -25.64 -4.24 2.68
N ARG A 45 -24.78 -4.44 1.67
CA ARG A 45 -24.65 -5.70 0.95
C ARG A 45 -23.68 -6.63 1.66
N GLN A 46 -24.20 -7.79 2.06
CA GLN A 46 -23.42 -8.86 2.66
C GLN A 46 -23.31 -10.03 1.67
N PRO A 47 -22.13 -10.63 1.52
CA PRO A 47 -21.99 -11.87 0.78
C PRO A 47 -22.61 -13.00 1.62
N VAL A 48 -23.75 -13.52 1.18
CA VAL A 48 -24.51 -14.54 1.94
C VAL A 48 -24.11 -15.97 1.55
N LEU A 49 -23.59 -16.17 0.34
CA LEU A 49 -23.27 -17.50 -0.19
C LEU A 49 -22.06 -18.19 0.46
N ASP A 50 -21.17 -17.45 1.13
CA ASP A 50 -19.96 -18.01 1.75
C ASP A 50 -19.71 -17.38 3.14
N PRO A 51 -20.52 -17.76 4.15
CA PRO A 51 -20.41 -17.23 5.51
C PRO A 51 -19.08 -17.59 6.19
N ASP A 52 -18.49 -18.74 5.82
CA ASP A 52 -17.20 -19.18 6.36
C ASP A 52 -16.05 -18.31 5.86
N LEU A 53 -16.04 -17.96 4.57
CA LEU A 53 -15.09 -16.99 4.04
C LEU A 53 -15.28 -15.60 4.68
N LEU A 54 -16.53 -15.15 4.85
CA LEU A 54 -16.82 -13.87 5.50
C LEU A 54 -16.29 -13.83 6.95
N SER A 55 -16.51 -14.89 7.72
CA SER A 55 -15.99 -15.04 9.08
C SER A 55 -14.45 -15.00 9.11
N ARG A 56 -13.78 -15.74 8.21
CA ARG A 56 -12.31 -15.72 8.09
C ARG A 56 -11.78 -14.34 7.70
N CYS A 57 -12.46 -13.63 6.81
CA CYS A 57 -12.13 -12.25 6.46
C CYS A 57 -12.26 -11.33 7.68
N GLY A 58 -13.33 -11.44 8.47
CA GLY A 58 -13.49 -10.67 9.71
C GLY A 58 -12.32 -10.88 10.68
N LEU A 59 -11.94 -12.14 10.93
CA LEU A 59 -10.79 -12.46 11.77
C LEU A 59 -9.47 -11.91 11.21
N ALA A 60 -9.24 -12.05 9.90
CA ALA A 60 -8.04 -11.52 9.25
C ALA A 60 -7.97 -9.99 9.35
N ARG A 61 -9.08 -9.29 9.12
CA ARG A 61 -9.18 -7.82 9.23
C ARG A 61 -8.87 -7.34 10.65
N VAL A 62 -9.45 -7.97 11.67
CA VAL A 62 -9.16 -7.65 13.08
C VAL A 62 -7.68 -7.88 13.41
N ARG A 63 -7.08 -8.98 12.94
CA ARG A 63 -5.64 -9.25 13.14
C ARG A 63 -4.76 -8.16 12.51
N ILE A 64 -5.11 -7.68 11.32
CA ILE A 64 -4.38 -6.59 10.66
C ILE A 64 -4.56 -5.29 11.45
N ALA A 65 -5.79 -4.94 11.82
CA ALA A 65 -6.09 -3.72 12.56
C ALA A 65 -5.40 -3.66 13.92
N ARG A 66 -5.34 -4.78 14.65
CA ARG A 66 -4.70 -4.88 15.98
C ARG A 66 -3.21 -4.55 15.99
N LYS A 67 -2.54 -4.64 14.85
CA LYS A 67 -1.15 -4.16 14.71
C LYS A 67 -1.04 -2.64 14.83
N LEU A 68 -2.13 -1.92 14.56
CA LEU A 68 -2.16 -0.46 14.41
C LEU A 68 -3.03 0.22 15.48
N ALA A 69 -4.14 -0.39 15.89
CA ALA A 69 -5.09 0.16 16.84
C ALA A 69 -5.78 -0.94 17.65
N PRO A 70 -6.18 -0.69 18.92
CA PRO A 70 -6.91 -1.65 19.74
C PRO A 70 -8.37 -1.76 19.25
N VAL A 71 -8.59 -2.57 18.21
CA VAL A 71 -9.90 -2.83 17.59
C VAL A 71 -10.21 -4.31 17.69
N ASP A 72 -11.43 -4.63 18.14
CA ASP A 72 -11.87 -6.01 18.33
C ASP A 72 -12.91 -6.47 17.33
N THR A 73 -13.61 -5.54 16.68
CA THR A 73 -14.69 -5.84 15.74
C THR A 73 -14.71 -4.84 14.60
N PHE A 74 -15.12 -5.32 13.42
CA PHE A 74 -15.56 -4.50 12.30
C PHE A 74 -16.96 -4.94 11.90
N ASP A 75 -17.68 -4.08 11.16
CA ASP A 75 -18.79 -4.57 10.37
C ASP A 75 -18.26 -5.65 9.41
N PRO A 76 -18.85 -6.86 9.40
CA PRO A 76 -18.43 -7.92 8.49
C PRO A 76 -18.56 -7.51 7.02
N ALA A 77 -19.55 -6.68 6.68
CA ALA A 77 -19.78 -6.22 5.31
C ALA A 77 -18.80 -5.12 4.91
N PRO A 78 -18.25 -5.15 3.68
CA PRO A 78 -17.67 -3.95 3.09
C PRO A 78 -18.72 -2.86 2.88
N THR A 79 -18.30 -1.60 3.04
CA THR A 79 -19.11 -0.45 2.63
C THR A 79 -19.20 -0.34 1.11
N GLY A 80 -20.11 0.47 0.58
CA GLY A 80 -20.24 0.72 -0.86
C GLY A 80 -18.96 1.27 -1.48
N ALA A 81 -18.22 2.11 -0.75
CA ALA A 81 -16.91 2.59 -1.17
C ALA A 81 -15.87 1.46 -1.22
N GLU A 82 -15.87 0.57 -0.22
CA GLU A 82 -14.96 -0.59 -0.18
C GLU A 82 -15.27 -1.59 -1.30
N TRP A 83 -16.56 -1.83 -1.59
CA TRP A 83 -16.98 -2.63 -2.74
C TRP A 83 -16.52 -2.03 -4.07
N ALA A 84 -16.71 -0.71 -4.25
CA ALA A 84 -16.27 -0.04 -5.46
C ALA A 84 -14.74 -0.08 -5.61
N LEU A 85 -13.97 0.10 -4.53
CA LEU A 85 -12.51 -0.05 -4.52
C LEU A 85 -12.08 -1.48 -4.86
N ALA A 86 -12.76 -2.49 -4.32
CA ALA A 86 -12.47 -3.89 -4.62
C ALA A 86 -12.74 -4.23 -6.09
N ALA A 87 -13.82 -3.70 -6.66
CA ALA A 87 -14.13 -3.84 -8.08
C ALA A 87 -13.09 -3.12 -8.98
N VAL A 88 -12.61 -1.94 -8.57
CA VAL A 88 -11.53 -1.24 -9.27
C VAL A 88 -10.24 -2.04 -9.23
N LEU A 89 -9.84 -2.57 -8.07
CA LEU A 89 -8.63 -3.40 -7.94
C LEU A 89 -8.73 -4.68 -8.77
N HIS A 90 -9.91 -5.30 -8.80
CA HIS A 90 -10.20 -6.44 -9.67
C HIS A 90 -10.01 -6.07 -11.15
N ASP A 91 -10.61 -4.95 -11.60
CA ASP A 91 -10.53 -4.52 -12.99
C ASP A 91 -9.11 -4.07 -13.38
N LEU A 92 -8.33 -3.53 -12.43
CA LEU A 92 -6.89 -3.29 -12.57
C LEU A 92 -6.13 -4.58 -12.85
N VAL A 93 -6.32 -5.62 -12.03
CA VAL A 93 -5.71 -6.94 -12.27
C VAL A 93 -6.13 -7.47 -13.64
N GLN A 94 -7.41 -7.34 -14.00
CA GLN A 94 -7.90 -7.81 -15.29
C GLN A 94 -7.37 -7.03 -16.49
N ALA A 95 -7.03 -5.74 -16.34
CA ALA A 95 -6.37 -4.99 -17.41
C ALA A 95 -5.02 -5.61 -17.81
N THR A 96 -4.40 -6.40 -16.94
CA THR A 96 -3.15 -7.13 -17.20
C THR A 96 -3.35 -8.53 -17.78
N HIS A 97 -4.60 -8.93 -18.08
CA HIS A 97 -4.90 -10.26 -18.58
C HIS A 97 -4.28 -10.49 -19.98
N PRO A 98 -3.50 -11.57 -20.18
CA PRO A 98 -2.78 -11.83 -21.44
C PRO A 98 -3.68 -11.94 -22.68
N GLY A 99 -4.94 -12.36 -22.48
CA GLY A 99 -5.95 -12.47 -23.55
C GLY A 99 -6.28 -11.15 -24.27
N PHE A 100 -5.78 -9.99 -23.80
CA PHE A 100 -5.91 -8.71 -24.48
C PHE A 100 -4.86 -8.47 -25.59
N ASP A 101 -3.83 -9.30 -25.71
CA ASP A 101 -2.78 -9.14 -26.73
C ASP A 101 -3.25 -9.50 -28.17
N ALA A 102 -4.42 -10.14 -28.30
CA ALA A 102 -5.04 -10.42 -29.58
C ALA A 102 -5.37 -9.11 -30.35
N ALA A 103 -5.11 -9.08 -31.66
CA ALA A 103 -5.19 -7.87 -32.51
C ALA A 103 -6.49 -7.03 -32.34
N PHE A 104 -7.64 -7.69 -32.15
CA PHE A 104 -8.94 -7.01 -32.00
C PHE A 104 -9.28 -6.60 -30.56
N ARG A 105 -8.42 -6.88 -29.57
CA ARG A 105 -8.68 -6.63 -28.14
C ARG A 105 -7.65 -5.72 -27.46
N ARG A 106 -6.65 -5.22 -28.21
CA ARG A 106 -5.55 -4.39 -27.68
C ARG A 106 -5.99 -3.07 -27.01
N ASN A 107 -7.15 -2.53 -27.39
CA ASN A 107 -7.71 -1.34 -26.74
C ASN A 107 -8.45 -1.64 -25.42
N GLY A 108 -8.68 -2.92 -25.11
CA GLY A 108 -9.41 -3.36 -23.91
C GLY A 108 -8.78 -2.86 -22.60
N PRO A 109 -7.48 -3.10 -22.35
CA PRO A 109 -6.81 -2.63 -21.14
C PRO A 109 -6.90 -1.12 -20.97
N LYS A 110 -6.68 -0.36 -22.06
CA LYS A 110 -6.79 1.10 -22.08
C LYS A 110 -8.17 1.56 -21.57
N ARG A 111 -9.24 0.97 -22.09
CA ARG A 111 -10.63 1.29 -21.71
C ARG A 111 -10.95 0.85 -20.29
N LEU A 112 -10.42 -0.30 -19.83
CA LEU A 112 -10.60 -0.75 -18.45
C LEU A 112 -9.95 0.21 -17.47
N LEU A 113 -8.71 0.66 -17.74
CA LEU A 113 -8.03 1.66 -16.92
C LEU A 113 -8.76 3.02 -16.91
N GLU A 114 -9.36 3.43 -18.04
CA GLU A 114 -10.23 4.63 -18.10
C GLU A 114 -11.44 4.51 -17.19
N VAL A 115 -12.12 3.37 -17.26
CA VAL A 115 -13.30 3.10 -16.44
C VAL A 115 -12.93 3.00 -14.96
N ALA A 116 -11.79 2.36 -14.64
CA ALA A 116 -11.25 2.28 -13.29
C ALA A 116 -10.98 3.69 -12.73
N GLN A 117 -10.29 4.55 -13.48
CA GLN A 117 -10.03 5.94 -13.07
C GLN A 117 -11.33 6.72 -12.82
N LEU A 118 -12.26 6.70 -13.78
CA LEU A 118 -13.55 7.39 -13.63
C LEU A 118 -14.38 6.86 -12.45
N THR A 119 -14.17 5.60 -12.07
CA THR A 119 -14.81 5.00 -10.89
C THR A 119 -14.16 5.52 -9.61
N LEU A 120 -12.83 5.55 -9.54
CA LEU A 120 -12.08 6.12 -8.42
C LEU A 120 -12.43 7.59 -8.17
N ASP A 121 -12.64 8.38 -9.24
CA ASP A 121 -13.02 9.79 -9.15
C ASP A 121 -14.39 9.98 -8.46
N ARG A 122 -15.26 8.95 -8.50
CA ARG A 122 -16.58 8.95 -7.85
C ARG A 122 -16.57 8.40 -6.42
N ILE A 123 -15.50 7.73 -6.01
CA ILE A 123 -15.37 7.19 -4.65
C ILE A 123 -14.88 8.32 -3.73
N ALA A 124 -15.64 8.63 -2.68
CA ALA A 124 -15.25 9.63 -1.71
C ALA A 124 -13.95 9.24 -0.96
N PRO A 125 -13.10 10.21 -0.58
CA PRO A 125 -12.01 9.94 0.37
C PRO A 125 -12.58 9.44 1.71
N PRO A 126 -11.80 8.69 2.52
CA PRO A 126 -12.27 8.28 3.84
C PRO A 126 -12.50 9.51 4.73
N GLU A 127 -13.64 9.56 5.41
CA GLU A 127 -14.06 10.73 6.20
C GLU A 127 -13.34 10.79 7.55
N ASN A 128 -12.95 9.62 8.09
CA ASN A 128 -12.37 9.52 9.41
C ASN A 128 -11.31 8.40 9.50
N VAL A 129 -10.66 8.36 10.66
CA VAL A 129 -9.61 7.39 11.03
C VAL A 129 -10.13 5.95 11.00
N GLY A 130 -11.37 5.72 11.46
CA GLY A 130 -11.98 4.39 11.48
C GLY A 130 -12.24 3.85 10.08
N GLU A 131 -12.78 4.68 9.18
CA GLU A 131 -12.97 4.30 7.79
C GLU A 131 -11.64 4.05 7.07
N THR A 132 -10.64 4.90 7.33
CA THR A 132 -9.28 4.71 6.81
C THR A 132 -8.69 3.36 7.23
N LEU A 133 -8.87 2.99 8.51
CA LEU A 133 -8.44 1.70 9.04
C LEU A 133 -9.23 0.55 8.39
N SER A 134 -10.56 0.69 8.27
CA SER A 134 -11.41 -0.32 7.62
C SER A 134 -10.96 -0.60 6.19
N ARG A 135 -10.81 0.45 5.35
CA ARG A 135 -10.29 0.33 3.98
C ARG A 135 -8.92 -0.36 3.97
N HIS A 136 -8.02 0.03 4.87
CA HIS A 136 -6.71 -0.62 4.97
C HIS A 136 -6.81 -2.12 5.23
N THR A 137 -7.69 -2.57 6.14
CA THR A 137 -7.82 -4.01 6.43
C THR A 137 -8.26 -4.86 5.24
N TRP A 138 -9.02 -4.29 4.29
CA TRP A 138 -9.40 -4.97 3.05
C TRP A 138 -8.26 -5.04 2.03
N PHE A 139 -7.41 -4.01 1.98
CA PHE A 139 -6.41 -3.82 0.93
C PHE A 139 -4.96 -3.97 1.40
N ALA A 140 -4.71 -4.33 2.66
CA ALA A 140 -3.36 -4.44 3.22
C ALA A 140 -2.43 -5.38 2.45
N ARG A 141 -3.01 -6.37 1.75
CA ARG A 141 -2.29 -7.38 0.95
C ARG A 141 -2.25 -7.08 -0.55
N MET A 142 -2.68 -5.88 -0.96
CA MET A 142 -2.73 -5.51 -2.39
C MET A 142 -1.39 -5.70 -3.09
N PHE A 143 -0.27 -5.37 -2.45
CA PHE A 143 1.07 -5.54 -3.05
C PHE A 143 1.65 -6.96 -2.90
N GLU A 144 0.95 -7.86 -2.19
CA GLU A 144 1.26 -9.29 -2.19
C GLU A 144 0.59 -10.01 -3.37
N LEU A 145 -0.27 -9.32 -4.14
CA LEU A 145 -0.89 -9.87 -5.33
C LEU A 145 0.19 -10.30 -6.33
N ALA A 146 0.12 -11.56 -6.75
CA ALA A 146 0.99 -12.10 -7.78
C ALA A 146 0.24 -13.06 -8.70
N ARG A 147 0.54 -13.01 -9.99
CA ARG A 147 0.13 -14.02 -10.98
C ARG A 147 1.19 -15.12 -11.02
N THR A 148 0.79 -16.38 -10.89
CA THR A 148 1.74 -17.49 -11.04
C THR A 148 1.82 -17.88 -12.51
N ASP A 149 2.97 -17.63 -13.13
CA ASP A 149 3.24 -18.06 -14.50
C ASP A 149 3.95 -19.41 -14.48
N THR A 150 3.54 -20.32 -15.34
CA THR A 150 4.10 -21.67 -15.44
C THR A 150 4.82 -21.85 -16.77
N ASP A 151 6.14 -22.04 -16.72
CA ASP A 151 6.94 -22.44 -17.86
C ASP A 151 7.05 -23.96 -17.89
N LEU A 152 6.49 -24.57 -18.94
CA LEU A 152 6.53 -26.01 -19.15
C LEU A 152 7.46 -26.34 -20.31
N ARG A 153 8.42 -27.24 -20.09
CA ARG A 153 9.32 -27.77 -21.11
C ARG A 153 9.18 -29.28 -21.17
N TRP A 154 9.24 -29.86 -22.37
CA TRP A 154 9.21 -31.31 -22.61
C TRP A 154 10.02 -31.65 -23.86
N TRP A 155 10.19 -32.93 -24.15
CA TRP A 155 11.09 -33.44 -25.20
C TRP A 155 10.84 -32.89 -26.62
N THR A 156 9.62 -32.44 -26.94
CA THR A 156 9.27 -31.87 -28.26
C THR A 156 9.01 -30.37 -28.25
N GLY A 157 9.15 -29.67 -27.12
CA GLY A 157 8.92 -28.24 -27.09
C GLY A 157 8.77 -27.62 -25.71
N SER A 158 8.33 -26.37 -25.71
CA SER A 158 8.06 -25.61 -24.50
C SER A 158 6.86 -24.70 -24.69
N GLN A 159 6.12 -24.45 -23.61
CA GLN A 159 5.01 -23.51 -23.60
C GLN A 159 4.93 -22.80 -22.24
N ARG A 160 4.64 -21.50 -22.29
CA ARG A 160 4.40 -20.65 -21.12
C ARG A 160 2.89 -20.48 -20.91
N PHE A 161 2.43 -20.70 -19.69
CA PHE A 161 1.06 -20.50 -19.23
C PHE A 161 1.04 -19.33 -18.26
N LEU A 162 0.27 -18.30 -18.58
CA LEU A 162 0.25 -17.04 -17.85
C LEU A 162 -0.96 -17.01 -16.91
N GLY A 163 -0.76 -17.27 -15.61
CA GLY A 163 -1.84 -17.32 -14.62
C GLY A 163 -2.83 -18.48 -14.79
N THR A 164 -2.52 -19.47 -15.65
CA THR A 164 -3.36 -20.65 -15.86
C THR A 164 -2.55 -21.92 -15.64
N GLU A 165 -3.20 -22.96 -15.13
CA GLU A 165 -2.54 -24.27 -14.99
C GLU A 165 -2.38 -24.93 -16.37
N PRO A 166 -1.23 -25.57 -16.63
CA PRO A 166 -1.03 -26.30 -17.87
C PRO A 166 -2.04 -27.45 -18.03
N PRO A 167 -2.52 -27.74 -19.26
CA PRO A 167 -3.37 -28.90 -19.53
C PRO A 167 -2.69 -30.21 -19.11
N THR A 168 -3.45 -31.10 -18.43
CA THR A 168 -2.96 -32.39 -17.90
C THR A 168 -2.25 -33.25 -18.95
N ARG A 169 -2.66 -33.16 -20.22
CA ARG A 169 -2.04 -33.90 -21.33
C ARG A 169 -0.57 -33.53 -21.58
N LEU A 170 -0.16 -32.32 -21.24
CA LEU A 170 1.21 -31.82 -21.42
C LEU A 170 2.09 -32.15 -20.21
N THR A 171 1.49 -32.35 -19.04
CA THR A 171 2.18 -32.79 -17.82
C THR A 171 2.20 -34.31 -17.66
N ALA A 172 1.51 -35.06 -18.53
CA ALA A 172 1.49 -36.51 -18.54
C ALA A 172 2.84 -37.13 -18.93
N TRP A 173 3.17 -38.27 -18.32
CA TRP A 173 4.40 -39.05 -18.52
C TRP A 173 5.69 -38.23 -18.33
N PRO A 174 5.90 -37.65 -17.13
CA PRO A 174 6.97 -36.69 -16.88
C PRO A 174 8.36 -37.26 -17.17
N GLU A 175 8.63 -38.52 -16.85
CA GLU A 175 9.93 -39.16 -17.09
C GLU A 175 10.18 -39.44 -18.58
N LEU A 176 9.21 -40.07 -19.26
CA LEU A 176 9.31 -40.42 -20.69
C LEU A 176 9.42 -39.17 -21.57
N ARG A 177 8.65 -38.12 -21.23
CA ARG A 177 8.60 -36.86 -21.98
C ARG A 177 9.55 -35.80 -21.46
N ARG A 178 10.35 -36.10 -20.43
CA ARG A 178 11.28 -35.18 -19.76
C ARG A 178 10.62 -33.83 -19.45
N VAL A 179 9.46 -33.89 -18.78
CA VAL A 179 8.67 -32.71 -18.47
C VAL A 179 9.28 -31.96 -17.29
N THR A 180 9.66 -30.71 -17.51
CA THR A 180 10.13 -29.78 -16.48
C THR A 180 9.14 -28.63 -16.34
N GLN A 181 8.72 -28.36 -15.11
CA GLN A 181 7.80 -27.28 -14.78
C GLN A 181 8.48 -26.26 -13.85
N THR A 182 8.46 -24.99 -14.24
CA THR A 182 8.93 -23.88 -13.41
C THR A 182 7.77 -22.92 -13.14
N LYS A 183 7.37 -22.78 -11.87
CA LYS A 183 6.36 -21.80 -11.43
C LYS A 183 7.05 -20.53 -10.98
N THR A 184 6.70 -19.39 -11.57
CA THR A 184 7.27 -18.08 -11.25
C THR A 184 6.17 -17.12 -10.81
N PRO A 185 6.18 -16.63 -9.56
CA PRO A 185 5.27 -15.58 -9.14
C PRO A 185 5.66 -14.25 -9.80
N ARG A 186 4.67 -13.54 -10.36
CA ARG A 186 4.79 -12.20 -10.95
C ARG A 186 3.98 -11.20 -10.12
N PRO A 187 4.64 -10.36 -9.30
CA PRO A 187 3.97 -9.32 -8.51
C PRO A 187 3.09 -8.39 -9.34
N LEU A 188 2.09 -7.77 -8.71
CA LEU A 188 1.13 -6.86 -9.35
C LEU A 188 1.78 -5.82 -10.26
N MET A 189 2.85 -5.18 -9.78
CA MET A 189 3.53 -4.11 -10.50
C MET A 189 4.40 -4.60 -11.66
N ASP A 190 4.68 -5.90 -11.73
CA ASP A 190 5.44 -6.53 -12.82
C ASP A 190 4.52 -7.10 -13.91
N LEU A 191 3.20 -7.20 -13.65
CA LEU A 191 2.24 -7.74 -14.61
C LEU A 191 2.19 -6.95 -15.94
N PRO A 192 2.24 -5.60 -15.95
CA PRO A 192 2.24 -4.84 -17.19
C PRO A 192 3.39 -5.18 -18.15
N THR A 193 4.55 -5.56 -17.62
CA THR A 193 5.74 -5.93 -18.43
C THR A 193 5.89 -7.44 -18.62
N SER A 194 5.07 -8.25 -17.95
CA SER A 194 5.12 -9.71 -17.98
C SER A 194 4.04 -10.32 -18.88
N GLY A 195 4.00 -9.92 -20.15
CA GLY A 195 3.06 -10.51 -21.14
C GLY A 195 1.65 -9.94 -21.13
N ALA A 196 1.47 -8.73 -20.60
CA ALA A 196 0.26 -7.93 -20.77
C ALA A 196 0.45 -6.86 -21.85
N ALA A 197 -0.62 -6.50 -22.54
CA ALA A 197 -0.64 -5.41 -23.53
C ALA A 197 -1.16 -4.09 -22.92
N VAL A 198 -0.77 -3.80 -21.67
CA VAL A 198 -1.22 -2.62 -20.92
C VAL A 198 -0.09 -1.59 -20.81
N ASP A 199 -0.44 -0.31 -20.89
CA ASP A 199 0.53 0.77 -20.70
C ASP A 199 0.97 0.85 -19.22
N VAL A 200 2.28 0.72 -18.99
CA VAL A 200 2.87 0.64 -17.64
C VAL A 200 2.64 1.93 -16.85
N GLN A 201 2.79 3.08 -17.51
CA GLN A 201 2.64 4.39 -16.86
C GLN A 201 1.20 4.63 -16.44
N ARG A 202 0.25 4.33 -17.32
CA ARG A 202 -1.18 4.44 -17.04
C ARG A 202 -1.60 3.47 -15.94
N PHE A 203 -1.10 2.24 -15.97
CA PHE A 203 -1.36 1.27 -14.91
C PHE A 203 -0.88 1.81 -13.55
N GLY A 204 0.36 2.30 -13.49
CA GLY A 204 0.93 2.92 -12.29
C GLY A 204 0.12 4.11 -11.79
N ALA A 205 -0.35 4.98 -12.68
CA ALA A 205 -1.16 6.15 -12.32
C ALA A 205 -2.54 5.79 -11.72
N VAL A 206 -3.18 4.73 -12.22
CA VAL A 206 -4.46 4.26 -11.64
C VAL A 206 -4.23 3.57 -10.29
N VAL A 207 -3.12 2.83 -10.14
CA VAL A 207 -2.69 2.29 -8.83
C VAL A 207 -2.46 3.42 -7.83
N GLU A 208 -1.73 4.47 -8.23
CA GLU A 208 -1.51 5.66 -7.40
C GLU A 208 -2.84 6.33 -7.02
N SER A 209 -3.77 6.47 -7.97
CA SER A 209 -5.13 6.98 -7.70
C SER A 209 -5.89 6.13 -6.69
N LEU A 210 -5.78 4.80 -6.75
CA LEU A 210 -6.39 3.88 -5.78
C LEU A 210 -5.78 4.04 -4.38
N LEU A 211 -4.46 4.23 -4.29
CA LEU A 211 -3.78 4.49 -3.01
C LEU A 211 -4.24 5.80 -2.35
N THR A 212 -4.59 6.83 -3.13
CA THR A 212 -5.18 8.06 -2.57
C THR A 212 -6.52 7.83 -1.86
N LYS A 213 -7.24 6.76 -2.21
CA LYS A 213 -8.49 6.34 -1.57
C LYS A 213 -8.27 5.39 -0.39
N THR A 214 -7.04 4.91 -0.19
CA THR A 214 -6.62 3.99 0.87
C THR A 214 -5.35 4.51 1.56
N PRO A 215 -5.37 5.71 2.15
CA PRO A 215 -4.17 6.42 2.59
C PRO A 215 -3.32 5.68 3.64
N LEU A 216 -3.94 4.83 4.47
CA LEU A 216 -3.19 4.00 5.41
C LEU A 216 -2.52 2.79 4.71
N THR A 217 -3.10 2.23 3.65
CA THR A 217 -2.39 1.24 2.81
C THR A 217 -1.22 1.88 2.09
N ASP A 218 -1.39 3.10 1.59
CA ASP A 218 -0.31 3.87 0.97
C ASP A 218 0.88 4.06 1.92
N LEU A 219 0.62 4.49 3.16
CA LEU A 219 1.65 4.67 4.19
C LEU A 219 2.21 3.34 4.72
N ALA A 220 1.39 2.31 4.87
CA ALA A 220 1.82 0.98 5.30
C ALA A 220 2.64 0.23 4.24
N THR A 221 2.74 0.77 3.03
CA THR A 221 3.54 0.24 1.92
C THR A 221 4.45 1.33 1.34
N VAL A 222 4.88 2.28 2.19
CA VAL A 222 5.68 3.43 1.78
C VAL A 222 7.04 3.03 1.19
N ASP A 223 7.54 1.84 1.54
CA ASP A 223 8.81 1.25 1.09
C ASP A 223 8.71 0.55 -0.29
N ARG A 224 7.51 0.50 -0.88
CA ARG A 224 7.31 -0.08 -2.22
C ARG A 224 8.14 0.64 -3.29
N ALA A 225 8.56 -0.12 -4.30
CA ALA A 225 9.32 0.41 -5.43
C ALA A 225 8.47 1.28 -6.38
N ALA A 226 7.23 0.87 -6.66
CA ALA A 226 6.33 1.56 -7.58
C ALA A 226 4.84 1.36 -7.22
N PRO A 227 3.97 2.36 -7.45
CA PRO A 227 4.33 3.76 -7.65
C PRO A 227 5.02 4.30 -6.39
N ALA A 228 6.05 5.13 -6.54
CA ALA A 228 6.77 5.66 -5.39
C ALA A 228 5.83 6.49 -4.49
N PHE A 229 6.01 6.41 -3.18
CA PHE A 229 5.21 7.18 -2.23
C PHE A 229 5.33 8.69 -2.47
N GLN A 230 4.19 9.38 -2.39
CA GLN A 230 4.09 10.83 -2.44
C GLN A 230 3.10 11.30 -1.37
N TRP A 231 3.36 12.46 -0.78
CA TRP A 231 2.39 13.10 0.09
C TRP A 231 1.16 13.53 -0.69
N THR A 232 0.03 12.91 -0.41
CA THR A 232 -1.29 13.28 -0.93
C THR A 232 -2.09 13.98 0.15
N HIS A 233 -3.13 14.72 -0.24
CA HIS A 233 -4.06 15.32 0.73
C HIS A 233 -4.59 14.27 1.72
N ALA A 234 -4.97 13.07 1.26
CA ALA A 234 -5.51 12.02 2.12
C ALA A 234 -4.50 11.51 3.16
N THR A 235 -3.25 11.26 2.75
CA THR A 235 -2.17 10.83 3.68
C THR A 235 -1.82 11.91 4.70
N LEU A 236 -1.78 13.18 4.27
CA LEU A 236 -1.55 14.34 5.15
C LEU A 236 -2.71 14.55 6.11
N SER A 237 -3.97 14.50 5.65
CA SER A 237 -5.15 14.62 6.52
C SER A 237 -5.18 13.53 7.58
N LEU A 238 -4.83 12.28 7.23
CA LEU A 238 -4.71 11.19 8.18
C LEU A 238 -3.63 11.50 9.23
N ALA A 239 -2.42 11.84 8.80
CA ALA A 239 -1.28 12.12 9.68
C ALA A 239 -1.46 13.41 10.52
N ALA A 240 -2.31 14.35 10.09
CA ALA A 240 -2.59 15.57 10.83
C ALA A 240 -3.33 15.29 12.15
N THR A 241 -4.20 14.29 12.19
CA THR A 241 -4.94 13.91 13.39
C THR A 241 -4.09 13.07 14.36
N ARG A 242 -4.29 13.20 15.68
CA ARG A 242 -3.55 12.41 16.67
C ARG A 242 -3.76 10.90 16.49
N GLY A 243 -5.00 10.47 16.28
CA GLY A 243 -5.35 9.06 16.07
C GLY A 243 -4.73 8.49 14.79
N GLY A 244 -4.86 9.22 13.68
CA GLY A 244 -4.25 8.84 12.41
C GLY A 244 -2.73 8.80 12.48
N ARG A 245 -2.08 9.81 13.04
CA ARG A 245 -0.63 9.84 13.24
C ARG A 245 -0.12 8.65 14.04
N THR A 246 -0.82 8.27 15.11
CA THR A 246 -0.47 7.09 15.93
C THR A 246 -0.51 5.81 15.09
N MET A 247 -1.56 5.63 14.27
CA MET A 247 -1.65 4.46 13.37
C MET A 247 -0.55 4.46 12.31
N VAL A 248 -0.26 5.63 11.72
CA VAL A 248 0.79 5.79 10.71
C VAL A 248 2.15 5.45 11.31
N THR A 249 2.50 6.00 12.46
CA THR A 249 3.77 5.68 13.15
C THR A 249 3.90 4.18 13.43
N ARG A 250 2.81 3.52 13.87
CA ARG A 250 2.79 2.07 14.08
C ARG A 250 2.95 1.29 12.77
N ALA A 251 2.26 1.70 11.69
CA ALA A 251 2.40 1.05 10.38
C ALA A 251 3.83 1.16 9.85
N LEU A 252 4.45 2.34 9.97
CA LEU A 252 5.83 2.58 9.55
C LEU A 252 6.85 1.81 10.41
N ALA A 253 6.55 1.57 11.69
CA ALA A 253 7.41 0.78 12.57
C ALA A 253 7.48 -0.70 12.17
N LEU A 254 6.52 -1.21 11.37
CA LEU A 254 6.52 -2.59 10.87
C LEU A 254 7.40 -2.80 9.63
N LEU A 255 7.93 -1.71 9.05
CA LEU A 255 8.68 -1.73 7.80
C LEU A 255 10.20 -1.58 8.04
N PRO A 256 11.04 -1.88 7.02
CA PRO A 256 12.48 -1.60 7.10
C PRO A 256 12.73 -0.08 7.23
N GLN A 257 13.23 0.36 8.40
CA GLN A 257 13.26 1.78 8.76
C GLN A 257 14.06 2.65 7.76
N ARG A 258 15.19 2.15 7.25
CA ARG A 258 15.98 2.87 6.24
C ARG A 258 15.20 3.14 4.94
N GLN A 259 14.36 2.20 4.51
CA GLN A 259 13.54 2.36 3.30
C GLN A 259 12.40 3.35 3.54
N VAL A 260 11.79 3.29 4.73
CA VAL A 260 10.79 4.29 5.17
C VAL A 260 11.39 5.70 5.15
N ASP A 261 12.55 5.90 5.78
CA ASP A 261 13.17 7.22 5.85
C ASP A 261 13.55 7.73 4.45
N ALA A 262 14.04 6.86 3.57
CA ALA A 262 14.31 7.23 2.17
C ALA A 262 13.04 7.66 1.43
N ALA A 263 11.93 6.94 1.58
CA ALA A 263 10.67 7.27 0.92
C ALA A 263 10.02 8.54 1.46
N LEU A 264 9.96 8.70 2.79
CA LEU A 264 9.45 9.91 3.42
C LEU A 264 10.33 11.12 3.12
N GLY A 265 11.66 10.94 3.10
CA GLY A 265 12.60 11.98 2.73
C GLY A 265 12.39 12.51 1.32
N ARG A 266 12.29 11.62 0.32
CA ARG A 266 11.96 11.99 -1.06
C ARG A 266 10.64 12.76 -1.14
N ALA A 267 9.59 12.23 -0.53
CA ALA A 267 8.27 12.83 -0.57
C ALA A 267 8.25 14.20 0.11
N THR A 268 8.95 14.35 1.23
CA THR A 268 8.99 15.61 2.00
C THR A 268 9.85 16.67 1.31
N LYS A 269 10.97 16.30 0.69
CA LYS A 269 11.75 17.21 -0.17
C LYS A 269 10.89 17.84 -1.26
N ARG A 270 10.00 17.07 -1.90
CA ARG A 270 9.08 17.60 -2.92
C ARG A 270 8.16 18.68 -2.37
N LEU A 271 7.68 18.54 -1.14
CA LEU A 271 6.86 19.57 -0.49
C LEU A 271 7.63 20.87 -0.22
N PHE A 272 8.93 20.78 0.10
CA PHE A 272 9.81 21.95 0.25
C PHE A 272 9.99 22.67 -1.09
N LEU A 273 10.32 21.91 -2.14
CA LEU A 273 10.48 22.45 -3.49
C LEU A 273 9.21 23.13 -4.01
N SER A 274 8.03 22.57 -3.68
CA SER A 274 6.74 23.15 -4.05
C SER A 274 6.24 24.23 -3.08
N LYS A 275 7.01 24.59 -2.04
CA LYS A 275 6.64 25.56 -0.99
C LYS A 275 5.28 25.27 -0.35
N ALA A 276 4.94 24.00 -0.14
CA ALA A 276 3.66 23.57 0.41
C ALA A 276 3.64 23.65 1.95
N VAL A 277 3.75 24.86 2.50
CA VAL A 277 3.98 25.14 3.94
C VAL A 277 3.04 24.35 4.87
N ARG A 278 1.73 24.34 4.61
CA ARG A 278 0.77 23.61 5.45
C ARG A 278 1.00 22.09 5.45
N ALA A 279 1.32 21.53 4.29
CA ALA A 279 1.63 20.10 4.15
C ALA A 279 2.97 19.76 4.82
N LEU A 280 3.96 20.66 4.71
CA LEU A 280 5.26 20.51 5.33
C LEU A 280 5.17 20.37 6.85
N PHE A 281 4.35 21.18 7.52
CA PHE A 281 4.16 21.06 8.96
C PHE A 281 3.74 19.65 9.38
N VAL A 282 2.79 19.05 8.67
CA VAL A 282 2.31 17.69 8.97
C VAL A 282 3.38 16.63 8.67
N ALA A 283 4.04 16.72 7.52
CA ALA A 283 5.08 15.77 7.14
C ALA A 283 6.27 15.81 8.12
N VAL A 284 6.73 17.01 8.47
CA VAL A 284 7.85 17.21 9.40
C VAL A 284 7.46 16.82 10.83
N ASP A 285 6.22 17.05 11.27
CA ASP A 285 5.71 16.53 12.54
C ASP A 285 5.81 14.99 12.62
N LEU A 286 5.49 14.29 11.53
CA LEU A 286 5.64 12.83 11.50
C LEU A 286 7.11 12.41 11.56
N LEU A 287 8.00 13.11 10.83
CA LEU A 287 9.44 12.86 10.90
C LEU A 287 10.01 13.11 12.30
N ARG A 288 9.53 14.17 12.98
CA ARG A 288 9.83 14.45 14.39
C ARG A 288 9.43 13.27 15.28
N ASP A 289 8.17 12.83 15.17
CA ASP A 289 7.65 11.76 16.02
C ASP A 289 8.42 10.45 15.81
N ARG A 290 8.85 10.17 14.57
CA ARG A 290 9.74 9.04 14.26
C ARG A 290 11.13 9.18 14.88
N ALA A 291 11.76 10.34 14.77
CA ALA A 291 13.07 10.59 15.38
C ALA A 291 13.01 10.47 16.91
N LEU A 292 11.96 11.00 17.53
CA LEU A 292 11.70 10.85 18.97
C LEU A 292 11.45 9.41 19.38
N ALA A 293 10.72 8.62 18.58
CA ALA A 293 10.50 7.20 18.86
C ALA A 293 11.83 6.42 18.81
N ALA A 294 12.68 6.70 17.81
CA ALA A 294 14.00 6.08 17.70
C ALA A 294 14.93 6.47 18.86
N ALA A 295 14.95 7.76 19.25
CA ALA A 295 15.74 8.22 20.38
C ALA A 295 15.24 7.68 21.72
N SER A 296 13.92 7.59 21.90
CA SER A 296 13.31 7.02 23.12
C SER A 296 13.69 5.55 23.34
N GLN A 297 13.96 4.79 22.27
CA GLN A 297 14.44 3.39 22.39
C GLN A 297 15.85 3.29 22.98
N GLN A 298 16.59 4.40 23.07
CA GLN A 298 17.92 4.46 23.70
C GLN A 298 17.87 4.82 25.19
N LEU A 299 16.69 5.20 25.72
CA LEU A 299 16.54 5.49 27.13
C LEU A 299 16.80 4.24 27.98
N GLY A 300 17.55 4.41 29.06
CA GLY A 300 17.90 3.33 29.99
C GLY A 300 19.04 2.42 29.53
N LYS A 301 19.67 2.70 28.38
CA LYS A 301 20.91 2.03 27.97
C LYS A 301 22.12 2.74 28.55
N ASP A 302 23.13 1.96 28.97
CA ASP A 302 24.37 2.49 29.56
C ASP A 302 25.19 3.32 28.56
N ASP A 303 25.16 2.96 27.27
CA ASP A 303 25.78 3.69 26.17
C ASP A 303 24.74 3.91 25.04
N PRO A 304 24.03 5.05 25.05
CA PRO A 304 22.97 5.30 24.07
C PRO A 304 23.57 5.58 22.70
N GLU A 305 23.21 4.73 21.72
CA GLU A 305 23.71 4.88 20.36
C GLU A 305 23.13 6.13 19.70
N PRO A 306 23.97 6.97 19.07
CA PRO A 306 23.49 8.14 18.36
C PRO A 306 22.63 7.75 17.14
N LEU A 307 21.73 8.65 16.76
CA LEU A 307 20.97 8.53 15.52
C LEU A 307 21.91 8.86 14.34
N VAL A 308 22.69 7.87 13.90
CA VAL A 308 23.73 8.07 12.88
C VAL A 308 23.20 7.81 11.48
N LEU A 309 23.64 8.67 10.57
CA LEU A 309 23.47 8.51 9.13
C LEU A 309 24.66 7.74 8.56
N GLY A 310 24.38 6.79 7.66
CA GLY A 310 25.44 6.33 6.75
C GLY A 310 26.05 7.54 6.01
N PRO A 311 27.27 7.41 5.46
CA PRO A 311 28.04 8.53 4.90
C PRO A 311 27.36 9.25 3.72
N ASP A 312 26.31 8.68 3.14
CA ASP A 312 25.66 9.18 1.94
C ASP A 312 24.59 10.24 2.25
N GLN A 313 24.71 11.41 1.60
CA GLN A 313 23.66 12.45 1.53
C GLN A 313 22.46 11.97 0.71
N ASN A 314 21.73 10.99 1.22
CA ASN A 314 20.58 10.40 0.57
C ASN A 314 19.26 10.90 1.20
N ASP A 315 18.13 10.46 0.66
CA ASP A 315 16.82 10.89 1.16
C ASP A 315 16.52 10.43 2.59
N ALA A 316 17.09 9.30 3.02
CA ALA A 316 16.96 8.86 4.41
C ALA A 316 17.69 9.82 5.36
N ALA A 317 18.88 10.29 4.96
CA ALA A 317 19.60 11.32 5.69
C ALA A 317 18.81 12.62 5.85
N PHE A 318 18.11 13.03 4.79
CA PHE A 318 17.21 14.17 4.86
C PHE A 318 16.06 13.96 5.85
N ALA A 319 15.36 12.82 5.79
CA ALA A 319 14.24 12.54 6.69
C ALA A 319 14.65 12.55 8.17
N LEU A 320 15.75 11.87 8.49
CA LEU A 320 16.28 11.78 9.86
C LEU A 320 16.82 13.13 10.35
N GLY A 321 17.55 13.87 9.51
CA GLY A 321 18.05 15.20 9.83
C GLY A 321 16.92 16.20 10.10
N ALA A 322 15.89 16.23 9.24
CA ALA A 322 14.70 17.05 9.43
C ALA A 322 13.96 16.69 10.74
N GLY A 323 13.72 15.39 10.97
CA GLY A 323 13.04 14.91 12.16
C GLY A 323 13.80 15.24 13.44
N ALA A 324 15.11 14.98 13.47
CA ALA A 324 15.96 15.25 14.64
C ALA A 324 16.08 16.75 14.94
N LEU A 325 16.18 17.59 13.91
CA LEU A 325 16.21 19.04 14.07
C LEU A 325 14.92 19.56 14.72
N VAL A 326 13.76 19.17 14.18
CA VAL A 326 12.47 19.60 14.71
C VAL A 326 12.20 19.02 16.10
N ALA A 327 12.61 17.78 16.36
CA ALA A 327 12.51 17.16 17.68
C ALA A 327 13.33 17.93 18.72
N SER A 328 14.58 18.27 18.39
CA SER A 328 15.46 19.04 19.29
C SER A 328 14.89 20.42 19.60
N HIS A 329 14.35 21.11 18.58
CA HIS A 329 13.72 22.42 18.76
C HIS A 329 12.45 22.34 19.64
N TRP A 330 11.60 21.34 19.40
CA TRP A 330 10.40 21.12 20.18
C TRP A 330 10.70 20.80 21.66
N ILE A 331 11.71 19.95 21.92
CA ILE A 331 12.18 19.65 23.28
C ILE A 331 12.70 20.92 23.96
N ALA A 332 13.46 21.76 23.26
CA ALA A 332 13.97 23.00 23.82
C ALA A 332 12.85 23.99 24.22
N GLN A 333 11.78 24.05 23.43
CA GLN A 333 10.65 24.95 23.68
C GLN A 333 9.67 24.46 24.74
N THR A 334 9.37 23.15 24.74
CA THR A 334 8.27 22.59 25.54
C THR A 334 8.73 21.68 26.68
N GLY A 335 10.03 21.36 26.73
CA GLY A 335 10.57 20.31 27.59
C GLY A 335 10.24 18.88 27.11
N GLY A 336 9.33 18.73 26.15
CA GLY A 336 8.93 17.46 25.54
C GLY A 336 8.18 16.49 26.47
N GLY A 337 7.85 16.91 27.70
CA GLY A 337 7.24 16.04 28.70
C GLY A 337 8.19 15.00 29.32
N PHE A 338 9.51 15.16 29.11
CA PHE A 338 10.55 14.28 29.64
C PHE A 338 11.11 14.79 30.96
N SER A 339 11.60 13.89 31.81
CA SER A 339 12.46 14.28 32.94
C SER A 339 13.77 14.90 32.43
N GLU A 340 14.48 15.62 33.29
CA GLU A 340 15.73 16.28 32.88
C GLU A 340 16.78 15.28 32.35
N ASN A 341 16.89 14.10 32.97
CA ASN A 341 17.83 13.08 32.56
C ASN A 341 17.46 12.50 31.19
N GLU A 342 16.20 12.10 31.00
CA GLU A 342 15.71 11.59 29.71
C GLU A 342 15.88 12.61 28.59
N ARG A 343 15.57 13.88 28.88
CA ARG A 343 15.77 14.99 27.93
C ARG A 343 17.24 15.10 27.50
N ARG A 344 18.18 15.01 28.45
CA ARG A 344 19.62 15.08 28.16
C ARG A 344 20.04 13.92 27.25
N THR A 345 19.61 12.70 27.57
CA THR A 345 19.89 11.50 26.75
C THR A 345 19.30 11.60 25.35
N ILE A 346 18.03 12.01 25.22
CA ILE A 346 17.39 12.15 23.90
C ILE A 346 18.11 13.20 23.05
N LEU A 347 18.45 14.36 23.63
CA LEU A 347 19.19 15.40 22.90
C LEU A 347 20.57 14.93 22.48
N GLN A 348 21.27 14.14 23.31
CA GLN A 348 22.55 13.54 22.96
C GLN A 348 22.42 12.59 21.77
N VAL A 349 21.38 11.75 21.74
CA VAL A 349 21.12 10.81 20.63
C VAL A 349 20.76 11.54 19.34
N LEU A 350 19.98 12.62 19.42
CA LEU A 350 19.52 13.39 18.25
C LEU A 350 20.58 14.33 17.68
N ALA A 351 21.53 14.80 18.49
CA ALA A 351 22.46 15.87 18.12
C ALA A 351 23.25 15.61 16.82
N PRO A 352 23.78 14.39 16.54
CA PRO A 352 24.50 14.13 15.30
C PRO A 352 23.63 14.29 14.05
N ALA A 353 22.38 13.81 14.08
CA ALA A 353 21.44 13.97 12.97
C ALA A 353 20.98 15.44 12.83
N ALA A 354 20.70 16.12 13.94
CA ALA A 354 20.23 17.51 13.96
C ALA A 354 21.28 18.54 13.50
N SER A 355 22.57 18.20 13.58
CA SER A 355 23.69 19.06 13.13
C SER A 355 24.29 18.65 11.77
N SER A 356 23.72 17.60 11.17
CA SER A 356 24.14 17.06 9.87
C SER A 356 23.99 18.07 8.73
N THR A 357 24.66 17.81 7.61
CA THR A 357 24.48 18.60 6.37
C THR A 357 23.04 18.59 5.90
N ALA A 358 22.33 17.46 6.05
CA ALA A 358 20.93 17.33 5.67
C ALA A 358 20.01 18.19 6.56
N ALA A 359 20.30 18.30 7.86
CA ALA A 359 19.55 19.21 8.74
C ALA A 359 19.78 20.69 8.38
N ARG A 360 21.00 21.06 7.95
CA ARG A 360 21.28 22.41 7.45
C ARG A 360 20.54 22.72 6.15
N GLU A 361 20.44 21.73 5.24
CA GLU A 361 19.60 21.84 4.03
C GLU A 361 18.15 22.14 4.41
N VAL A 362 17.59 21.43 5.40
CA VAL A 362 16.23 21.68 5.90
C VAL A 362 16.08 23.10 6.47
N GLN A 363 17.06 23.60 7.24
CA GLN A 363 17.03 24.98 7.74
C GLN A 363 17.03 26.00 6.60
N GLN A 364 17.84 25.79 5.57
CA GLN A 364 17.89 26.66 4.38
C GLN A 364 16.57 26.64 3.60
N LEU A 365 15.87 25.50 3.57
CA LEU A 365 14.57 25.39 2.90
C LEU A 365 13.42 26.03 3.71
N LEU A 366 13.65 26.34 5.00
CA LEU A 366 12.69 27.01 5.87
C LEU A 366 12.85 28.54 5.90
N THR A 367 14.02 29.05 5.50
CA THR A 367 14.31 30.49 5.32
C THR A 367 13.95 30.94 3.90
#